data_AF-A0A3N5IBZ9-F1
#
_entry.id   AF-A0A3N5IBZ9-F1
#
_cell.length_a   1.000
_cell.length_b   1.000
_cell.length_c   1.000
_cell.angle_alpha   90.00
_cell.angle_beta   90.00
_cell.angle_gamma   90.00
#
_symmetry.space_group_name_H-M   'P 1'
#
loop_
_entity.id
_entity.type
_entity.pdbx_description
1 polymer ?
#
loop_
_entity_poly.entity_id
_entity_poly.type
_entity_poly.pdbx_seq_one_letter_code
_entity_poly.pdbx_strand_id
1 'polypeptide(L)'
;MVEGNRFVRAAGMACKSKPVVVMKAGRSEAGAIAVASHTGSLAGSDAVFDAVCRRTGLVRVHDSEAFFDTLSAFEKLPLPRGNRMGVLSITGMGCVAATDAAEEYGIVLPALQPGTLKRLGEVMPSWAPVRNPIDTWSAIEQHGSKKATSHIAQSLMGQKDVDALLITFVLMPESMFDIPEAFAEIFSRHPDKPVFASYYGGTAREIAHIHEGFAALGVPCYPTPERAMFAFGRMVDYARFRGAIRR
;
A
#
# COMPACT_ATOMS: atom_id res chain seq x y z
N MET A 1 -28.15 -17.27 20.30
CA MET A 1 -27.09 -18.31 20.26
C MET A 1 -26.00 -17.85 19.30
N VAL A 2 -24.73 -18.11 19.58
CA VAL A 2 -23.60 -17.74 18.70
C VAL A 2 -23.52 -18.74 17.54
N GLU A 3 -23.62 -18.28 16.29
CA GLU A 3 -23.70 -19.15 15.10
C GLU A 3 -22.37 -19.25 14.33
N GLY A 4 -21.31 -19.71 15.00
CA GLY A 4 -19.94 -19.75 14.44
C GLY A 4 -19.82 -20.48 13.09
N ASN A 5 -20.45 -21.66 12.95
CA ASN A 5 -20.43 -22.42 11.69
C ASN A 5 -21.13 -21.68 10.53
N ARG A 6 -22.21 -20.94 10.82
CA ARG A 6 -22.89 -20.11 9.83
C ARG A 6 -21.98 -18.95 9.41
N PHE A 7 -21.32 -18.29 10.37
CA PHE A 7 -20.34 -17.23 10.10
C PHE A 7 -19.21 -17.72 9.18
N VAL A 8 -18.57 -18.85 9.51
CA VAL A 8 -17.46 -19.40 8.70
C VAL A 8 -17.90 -19.68 7.26
N ARG A 9 -19.09 -20.27 7.07
CA ARG A 9 -19.65 -20.52 5.73
C ARG A 9 -19.92 -19.22 4.97
N ALA A 10 -20.57 -18.26 5.63
CA ALA A 10 -20.90 -16.96 5.02
C ALA A 10 -19.63 -16.16 4.66
N ALA A 11 -18.65 -16.11 5.56
CA ALA A 11 -17.36 -15.47 5.34
C ALA A 11 -16.64 -16.10 4.15
N GLY A 12 -16.53 -17.44 4.11
CA GLY A 12 -15.90 -18.14 2.99
C GLY A 12 -16.59 -17.92 1.64
N MET A 13 -17.91 -17.76 1.62
CA MET A 13 -18.64 -17.39 0.40
C MET A 13 -18.39 -15.92 0.00
N ALA A 14 -18.44 -15.00 0.96
CA ALA A 14 -18.23 -13.58 0.71
C ALA A 14 -16.80 -13.29 0.22
N CYS A 15 -15.79 -13.88 0.85
CA CYS A 15 -14.39 -13.67 0.48
C CYS A 15 -14.07 -14.16 -0.94
N LYS A 16 -14.83 -15.12 -1.49
CA LYS A 16 -14.69 -15.56 -2.89
C LYS A 16 -15.16 -14.51 -3.91
N SER A 17 -15.99 -13.55 -3.51
CA SER A 17 -16.50 -12.50 -4.41
C SER A 17 -15.89 -11.14 -4.11
N LYS A 18 -15.69 -10.79 -2.84
CA LYS A 18 -15.18 -9.48 -2.40
C LYS A 18 -14.25 -9.59 -1.18
N PRO A 19 -13.33 -8.65 -0.97
CA PRO A 19 -12.55 -8.60 0.25
C PRO A 19 -13.46 -8.34 1.46
N VAL A 20 -13.14 -8.97 2.60
CA VAL A 20 -13.84 -8.75 3.87
C VAL A 20 -12.78 -8.51 4.93
N VAL A 21 -12.67 -7.26 5.37
CA VAL A 21 -11.72 -6.82 6.40
C VAL A 21 -12.36 -6.99 7.77
N VAL A 22 -11.64 -7.59 8.73
CA VAL A 22 -12.14 -7.85 10.08
C VAL A 22 -11.17 -7.39 11.15
N MET A 23 -11.70 -6.68 12.14
CA MET A 23 -11.00 -6.31 13.37
C MET A 23 -11.68 -6.98 14.56
N LYS A 24 -10.98 -7.89 15.24
CA LYS A 24 -11.52 -8.63 16.40
C LYS A 24 -11.20 -7.88 17.70
N ALA A 25 -12.25 -7.47 18.42
CA ALA A 25 -12.14 -6.99 19.80
C ALA A 25 -11.88 -8.13 20.79
N GLY A 26 -11.23 -7.85 21.92
CA GLY A 26 -10.95 -8.85 22.97
C GLY A 26 -10.00 -9.95 22.51
N ARG A 27 -8.86 -9.54 21.93
CA ARG A 27 -7.79 -10.44 21.47
C ARG A 27 -6.76 -10.80 22.54
N SER A 28 -6.51 -9.88 23.46
CA SER A 28 -5.68 -10.13 24.64
C SER A 28 -6.53 -10.71 25.76
N GLU A 29 -5.89 -11.32 26.75
CA GLU A 29 -6.58 -11.82 27.94
C GLU A 29 -7.37 -10.72 28.66
N ALA A 30 -6.73 -9.57 28.91
CA ALA A 30 -7.39 -8.40 29.50
C ALA A 30 -8.55 -7.88 28.64
N GLY A 31 -8.38 -7.85 27.31
CA GLY A 31 -9.45 -7.43 26.40
C GLY A 31 -10.61 -8.44 26.34
N ALA A 32 -10.32 -9.73 26.44
CA ALA A 32 -11.31 -10.80 26.47
C ALA A 32 -12.17 -10.69 27.74
N ILE A 33 -11.55 -10.40 28.89
CA ILE A 33 -12.25 -10.10 30.14
C ILE A 33 -13.14 -8.86 29.98
N ALA A 34 -12.59 -7.76 29.42
CA ALA A 34 -13.37 -6.54 29.21
C ALA A 34 -14.59 -6.76 28.30
N VAL A 35 -14.44 -7.52 27.21
CA VAL A 35 -15.56 -7.90 26.33
C VAL A 35 -16.57 -8.77 27.09
N ALA A 36 -16.11 -9.69 27.93
CA ALA A 36 -16.99 -10.55 28.71
C ALA A 36 -17.80 -9.77 29.73
N SER A 37 -17.19 -8.83 30.44
CA SER A 37 -17.88 -7.93 31.37
C SER A 37 -18.89 -7.02 30.65
N HIS A 38 -18.54 -6.52 29.46
CA HIS A 38 -19.42 -5.61 28.70
C HIS A 38 -20.61 -6.32 28.05
N THR A 39 -20.42 -7.54 27.53
CA THR A 39 -21.45 -8.25 26.76
C THR A 39 -22.16 -9.35 27.55
N GLY A 40 -21.67 -9.68 28.75
CA GLY A 40 -22.16 -10.82 29.53
C GLY A 40 -21.88 -12.18 28.90
N SER A 41 -20.93 -12.27 27.95
CA SER A 41 -20.64 -13.49 27.20
C SER A 41 -19.13 -13.77 27.11
N LEU A 42 -18.72 -15.03 27.16
CA LEU A 42 -17.31 -15.39 27.06
C LEU A 42 -16.72 -14.93 25.71
N ALA A 43 -15.61 -14.21 25.74
CA ALA A 43 -14.89 -13.86 24.52
C ALA A 43 -14.33 -15.13 23.85
N GLY A 44 -14.60 -15.30 22.56
CA GLY A 44 -14.08 -16.42 21.78
C GLY A 44 -12.55 -16.35 21.62
N SER A 45 -11.91 -17.52 21.56
CA SER A 45 -10.46 -17.67 21.39
C SER A 45 -9.92 -16.94 20.17
N ASP A 46 -8.89 -16.11 20.38
CA ASP A 46 -8.26 -15.35 19.32
C ASP A 46 -7.54 -16.24 18.31
N ALA A 47 -6.87 -17.29 18.78
CA ALA A 47 -6.18 -18.27 17.94
C ALA A 47 -7.15 -19.04 17.03
N VAL A 48 -8.35 -19.37 17.53
CA VAL A 48 -9.40 -20.00 16.71
C VAL A 48 -9.91 -19.02 15.65
N PHE A 49 -10.16 -17.77 16.01
CA PHE A 49 -10.59 -16.75 15.06
C PHE A 49 -9.53 -16.48 13.97
N ASP A 50 -8.25 -16.53 14.36
CA ASP A 50 -7.12 -16.41 13.44
C ASP A 50 -7.09 -17.53 12.39
N ALA A 51 -7.28 -18.78 12.84
CA ALA A 51 -7.38 -19.93 11.96
C ALA A 51 -8.58 -19.84 11.01
N VAL A 52 -9.72 -19.32 11.50
CA VAL A 52 -10.90 -19.04 10.66
C VAL A 52 -10.56 -18.02 9.59
N CYS A 53 -9.86 -16.92 9.93
CA CYS A 53 -9.51 -15.89 8.97
C CYS A 53 -8.65 -16.45 7.83
N ARG A 54 -7.57 -17.17 8.18
CA ARG A 54 -6.70 -17.84 7.20
C ARG A 54 -7.46 -18.82 6.29
N ARG A 55 -8.39 -19.59 6.85
CA ARG A 55 -9.19 -20.59 6.10
C ARG A 55 -10.19 -19.95 5.14
N THR A 56 -10.78 -18.82 5.54
CA THR A 56 -11.90 -18.19 4.81
C THR A 56 -11.46 -17.06 3.90
N GLY A 57 -10.21 -16.58 4.00
CA GLY A 57 -9.73 -15.42 3.26
C GLY A 57 -10.18 -14.09 3.86
N LEU A 58 -10.66 -14.08 5.11
CA LEU A 58 -10.90 -12.82 5.83
C LEU A 58 -9.57 -12.10 6.01
N VAL A 59 -9.56 -10.81 5.67
CA VAL A 59 -8.39 -9.95 5.84
C VAL A 59 -8.41 -9.42 7.27
N ARG A 60 -7.63 -10.06 8.14
CA ARG A 60 -7.57 -9.72 9.55
C ARG A 60 -6.62 -8.53 9.78
N VAL A 61 -7.04 -7.59 10.62
CA VAL A 61 -6.23 -6.43 11.05
C VAL A 61 -6.30 -6.23 12.57
N HIS A 62 -5.34 -5.47 13.11
CA HIS A 62 -5.11 -5.38 14.55
C HIS A 62 -5.46 -4.05 15.20
N ASP A 63 -5.68 -3.01 14.42
CA ASP A 63 -6.01 -1.69 14.92
C ASP A 63 -6.89 -0.95 13.92
N SER A 64 -7.44 0.17 14.37
CA SER A 64 -8.36 0.98 13.57
C SER A 64 -7.69 1.63 12.36
N GLU A 65 -6.40 1.99 12.47
CA GLU A 65 -5.67 2.60 11.36
C GLU A 65 -5.50 1.58 10.22
N ALA A 66 -4.97 0.41 10.55
CA ALA A 66 -4.85 -0.73 9.65
C ALA A 66 -6.19 -1.12 9.02
N PHE A 67 -7.29 -1.03 9.77
CA PHE A 67 -8.64 -1.31 9.27
C PHE A 67 -9.05 -0.35 8.16
N PHE A 68 -8.96 0.96 8.39
CA PHE A 68 -9.33 1.95 7.38
C PHE A 68 -8.34 2.02 6.21
N ASP A 69 -7.05 1.85 6.48
CA ASP A 69 -6.01 1.82 5.45
C ASP A 69 -6.23 0.69 4.45
N THR A 70 -6.55 -0.50 4.97
CA THR A 70 -6.82 -1.70 4.17
C THR A 70 -8.13 -1.54 3.38
N LEU A 71 -9.17 -0.98 3.99
CA LEU A 71 -10.44 -0.70 3.29
C LEU A 71 -10.25 0.30 2.15
N SER A 72 -9.54 1.40 2.39
CA SER A 72 -9.24 2.43 1.39
C SER A 72 -8.50 1.85 0.18
N ALA A 73 -7.55 0.94 0.41
CA ALA A 73 -6.84 0.23 -0.66
C ALA A 73 -7.78 -0.66 -1.48
N PHE A 74 -8.57 -1.52 -0.84
CA PHE A 74 -9.49 -2.43 -1.55
C PHE A 74 -10.64 -1.71 -2.26
N GLU A 75 -11.06 -0.55 -1.76
CA GLU A 75 -12.11 0.25 -2.39
C GLU A 75 -11.60 0.88 -3.70
N LYS A 76 -10.40 1.45 -3.66
CA LYS A 76 -9.90 2.34 -4.72
C LYS A 76 -9.03 1.65 -5.76
N LEU A 77 -8.35 0.56 -5.39
CA LEU A 77 -7.28 -0.01 -6.19
C LEU A 77 -7.64 -1.38 -6.78
N PRO A 78 -7.10 -1.71 -7.98
CA PRO A 78 -7.23 -3.05 -8.53
C PRO A 78 -6.51 -4.07 -7.64
N LEU A 79 -7.01 -5.30 -7.65
CA LEU A 79 -6.33 -6.40 -6.97
C LEU A 79 -4.95 -6.64 -7.61
N PRO A 80 -3.86 -6.70 -6.84
CA PRO A 80 -2.53 -6.85 -7.42
C PRO A 80 -2.35 -8.19 -8.12
N ARG A 81 -1.53 -8.19 -9.18
CA ARG A 81 -1.17 -9.39 -9.95
C ARG A 81 0.11 -10.08 -9.45
N GLY A 82 0.78 -9.48 -8.48
CA GLY A 82 1.95 -10.02 -7.81
C GLY A 82 2.31 -9.17 -6.60
N ASN A 83 3.40 -9.52 -5.92
CA ASN A 83 3.87 -8.83 -4.72
C ASN A 83 5.10 -7.96 -4.98
N ARG A 84 5.36 -7.57 -6.24
CA ARG A 84 6.56 -6.80 -6.61
C ARG A 84 6.22 -5.32 -6.68
N MET A 85 6.87 -4.49 -5.87
CA MET A 85 6.60 -3.06 -5.80
C MET A 85 7.78 -2.23 -6.28
N GLY A 86 7.51 -1.29 -7.19
CA GLY A 86 8.41 -0.18 -7.48
C GLY A 86 8.19 0.92 -6.44
N VAL A 87 9.27 1.45 -5.87
CA VAL A 87 9.19 2.51 -4.86
C VAL A 87 10.03 3.70 -5.31
N LEU A 88 9.46 4.90 -5.19
CA LEU A 88 10.22 6.13 -5.23
C LEU A 88 9.91 6.99 -4.02
N SER A 89 10.93 7.63 -3.47
CA SER A 89 10.80 8.54 -2.33
C SER A 89 11.63 9.79 -2.57
N ILE A 90 11.17 10.95 -2.10
CA ILE A 90 11.98 12.18 -2.06
C ILE A 90 13.14 12.10 -1.07
N THR A 91 13.17 11.12 -0.16
CA THR A 91 14.28 10.93 0.77
C THR A 91 14.77 9.49 0.81
N GLY A 92 16.06 9.32 1.09
CA GLY A 92 16.64 8.02 1.40
C GLY A 92 16.01 7.35 2.63
N MET A 93 15.54 8.13 3.62
CA MET A 93 14.87 7.56 4.80
C MET A 93 13.54 6.90 4.42
N GLY A 94 12.76 7.52 3.53
CA GLY A 94 11.55 6.89 2.99
C GLY A 94 11.85 5.61 2.21
N CYS A 95 13.01 5.52 1.55
CA CYS A 95 13.46 4.29 0.90
C CYS A 95 13.78 3.18 1.91
N VAL A 96 14.45 3.51 3.02
CA VAL A 96 14.76 2.54 4.09
C VAL A 96 13.48 2.05 4.76
N ALA A 97 12.59 2.96 5.17
CA ALA A 97 11.30 2.62 5.77
C ALA A 97 10.45 1.71 4.87
N ALA A 98 10.39 2.02 3.57
CA ALA A 98 9.70 1.17 2.60
C ALA A 98 10.37 -0.20 2.43
N THR A 99 11.71 -0.28 2.54
CA THR A 99 12.45 -1.55 2.44
C THR A 99 12.17 -2.45 3.64
N ASP A 100 12.23 -1.91 4.86
CA ASP A 100 11.96 -2.68 6.08
C ASP A 100 10.51 -3.17 6.11
N ALA A 101 9.55 -2.30 5.75
CA ALA A 101 8.14 -2.69 5.65
C ALA A 101 7.90 -3.71 4.52
N ALA A 102 8.65 -3.63 3.42
CA ALA A 102 8.55 -4.61 2.34
C ALA A 102 9.00 -6.00 2.82
N GLU A 103 10.11 -6.09 3.54
CA GLU A 103 10.58 -7.33 4.17
C GLU A 103 9.55 -7.87 5.18
N GLU A 104 9.01 -7.01 6.06
CA GLU A 104 8.01 -7.40 7.07
C GLU A 104 6.76 -8.02 6.44
N TYR A 105 6.29 -7.48 5.30
CA TYR A 105 5.07 -7.92 4.65
C TYR A 105 5.28 -8.84 3.44
N GLY A 106 6.51 -9.32 3.21
CA GLY A 106 6.85 -10.25 2.13
C GLY A 106 6.60 -9.66 0.74
N ILE A 107 6.86 -8.36 0.59
CA ILE A 107 6.80 -7.59 -0.66
C ILE A 107 8.19 -7.60 -1.28
N VAL A 108 8.26 -7.91 -2.57
CA VAL A 108 9.53 -7.94 -3.30
C VAL A 108 9.79 -6.57 -3.91
N LEU A 109 10.98 -6.04 -3.71
CA LEU A 109 11.46 -4.84 -4.41
C LEU A 109 12.36 -5.29 -5.57
N PRO A 110 11.82 -5.48 -6.80
CA PRO A 110 12.57 -6.07 -7.90
C PRO A 110 13.73 -5.17 -8.31
N ALA A 111 14.82 -5.79 -8.76
CA ALA A 111 15.92 -5.07 -9.39
C ALA A 111 15.45 -4.29 -10.63
N LEU A 112 16.07 -3.14 -10.87
CA LEU A 112 15.75 -2.33 -12.05
C LEU A 112 16.36 -2.95 -13.30
N GLN A 113 15.52 -3.17 -14.31
CA GLN A 113 15.94 -3.77 -15.57
C GLN A 113 16.77 -2.77 -16.40
N PRO A 114 17.66 -3.23 -17.30
CA PRO A 114 18.51 -2.33 -18.11
C PRO A 114 17.73 -1.25 -18.86
N GLY A 115 16.55 -1.59 -19.40
CA GLY A 115 15.68 -0.62 -20.07
C GLY A 115 15.10 0.43 -19.14
N THR A 116 14.83 0.07 -17.87
CA THR A 116 14.38 1.01 -16.84
C THR A 116 15.51 1.91 -16.38
N LEU A 117 16.70 1.34 -16.12
CA LEU A 117 17.90 2.11 -15.77
C LEU A 117 18.25 3.13 -16.87
N LYS A 118 18.15 2.73 -18.15
CA LYS A 118 18.38 3.65 -19.28
C LYS A 118 17.44 4.85 -19.25
N ARG A 119 16.13 4.64 -19.03
CA ARG A 119 15.16 5.74 -18.93
C ARG A 119 15.42 6.61 -17.71
N LEU A 120 15.74 6.00 -16.56
CA LEU A 120 16.04 6.74 -15.34
C LEU A 120 17.26 7.64 -15.50
N GLY A 121 18.26 7.24 -16.29
CA GLY A 121 19.42 8.08 -16.61
C GLY A 121 19.12 9.39 -17.34
N GLU A 122 17.89 9.60 -17.83
CA GLU A 122 17.46 10.88 -18.42
C GLU A 122 17.19 11.97 -17.38
N VAL A 123 16.99 11.58 -16.11
CA VAL A 123 16.74 12.50 -14.99
C VAL A 123 17.64 12.26 -13.77
N MET A 124 18.19 11.04 -13.64
CA MET A 124 19.08 10.70 -12.53
C MET A 124 20.52 11.13 -12.86
N PRO A 125 21.24 11.75 -11.91
CA PRO A 125 22.64 12.10 -12.11
C PRO A 125 23.50 10.86 -12.37
N SER A 126 24.50 10.96 -13.25
CA SER A 126 25.35 9.82 -13.62
C SER A 126 26.19 9.25 -12.46
N TRP A 127 26.42 10.05 -11.42
CA TRP A 127 27.15 9.64 -10.21
C TRP A 127 26.26 8.95 -9.18
N ALA A 128 24.93 9.06 -9.30
CA ALA A 128 23.99 8.52 -8.33
C ALA A 128 23.70 7.04 -8.64
N PRO A 129 23.99 6.09 -7.73
CA PRO A 129 23.59 4.70 -7.92
C PRO A 129 22.07 4.59 -7.84
N VAL A 130 21.44 4.03 -8.88
CA VAL A 130 19.99 3.89 -8.95
C VAL A 130 19.59 2.42 -8.77
N ARG A 131 18.82 2.15 -7.70
CA ARG A 131 18.20 0.85 -7.41
C ARG A 131 16.75 1.07 -6.97
N ASN A 132 15.99 -0.01 -6.80
CA ASN A 132 14.66 0.06 -6.19
C ASN A 132 14.82 -0.21 -4.68
N PRO A 133 14.35 0.68 -3.78
CA PRO A 133 13.69 1.98 -3.99
C PRO A 133 14.59 3.09 -4.55
N ILE A 134 13.99 4.04 -5.27
CA ILE A 134 14.67 5.19 -5.88
C ILE A 134 14.54 6.43 -4.97
N ASP A 135 15.66 6.95 -4.49
CA ASP A 135 15.75 8.29 -3.90
C ASP A 135 15.77 9.36 -5.00
N THR A 136 14.75 10.21 -5.00
CA THR A 136 14.49 11.17 -6.08
C THR A 136 15.08 12.56 -5.82
N TRP A 137 15.62 12.83 -4.63
CA TRP A 137 16.09 14.18 -4.26
C TRP A 137 17.02 14.79 -5.31
N SER A 138 18.06 14.05 -5.71
CA SER A 138 19.05 14.53 -6.67
C SER A 138 18.49 14.82 -8.07
N ALA A 139 17.46 14.08 -8.51
CA ALA A 139 16.77 14.34 -9.76
C ALA A 139 15.85 15.56 -9.65
N ILE A 140 15.21 15.73 -8.48
CA ILE A 140 14.35 16.89 -8.17
C ILE A 140 15.18 18.18 -8.17
N GLU A 141 16.38 18.18 -7.59
CA GLU A 141 17.26 19.35 -7.61
C GLU A 141 17.64 19.79 -9.05
N GLN A 142 17.79 18.85 -9.98
CA GLN A 142 18.21 19.14 -11.36
C GLN A 142 17.05 19.47 -12.30
N HIS A 143 15.88 18.88 -12.07
CA HIS A 143 14.77 18.90 -13.05
C HIS A 143 13.44 19.39 -12.48
N GLY A 144 13.38 19.67 -11.18
CA GLY A 144 12.17 20.03 -10.45
C GLY A 144 11.29 18.82 -10.09
N SER A 145 10.50 18.98 -9.03
CA SER A 145 9.69 17.92 -8.41
C SER A 145 8.77 17.20 -9.41
N LYS A 146 7.96 17.96 -10.15
CA LYS A 146 6.99 17.39 -11.10
C LYS A 146 7.64 16.51 -12.17
N LYS A 147 8.68 17.02 -12.86
CA LYS A 147 9.32 16.31 -13.98
C LYS A 147 10.08 15.08 -13.49
N ALA A 148 10.87 15.22 -12.42
CA ALA A 148 11.65 14.11 -11.87
C ALA A 148 10.74 12.98 -11.37
N THR A 149 9.77 13.28 -10.51
CA THR A 149 8.90 12.28 -9.90
C THR A 149 8.00 11.58 -10.93
N SER A 150 7.42 12.31 -11.89
CA SER A 150 6.58 11.71 -12.96
C SER A 150 7.39 10.79 -13.88
N HIS A 151 8.59 11.20 -14.30
CA HIS A 151 9.46 10.39 -15.16
C HIS A 151 9.93 9.09 -14.48
N ILE A 152 10.26 9.17 -13.20
CA ILE A 152 10.66 8.01 -12.39
C ILE A 152 9.47 7.06 -12.20
N ALA A 153 8.29 7.60 -11.86
CA ALA A 153 7.06 6.81 -11.74
C ALA A 153 6.71 6.10 -13.07
N GLN A 154 6.77 6.80 -14.19
CA GLN A 154 6.55 6.22 -15.53
C GLN A 154 7.56 5.10 -15.83
N SER A 155 8.83 5.30 -15.47
CA SER A 155 9.90 4.33 -15.70
C SER A 155 9.68 3.03 -14.92
N LEU A 156 9.27 3.12 -13.66
CA LEU A 156 8.93 1.97 -12.81
C LEU A 156 7.64 1.28 -13.29
N MET A 157 6.60 2.05 -13.59
CA MET A 157 5.32 1.52 -14.06
C MET A 157 5.44 0.81 -15.41
N GLY A 158 6.37 1.24 -16.28
CA GLY A 158 6.68 0.55 -17.54
C GLY A 158 7.45 -0.77 -17.39
N GLN A 159 8.00 -1.07 -16.20
CA GLN A 159 8.75 -2.30 -15.97
C GLN A 159 7.80 -3.50 -15.78
N LYS A 160 8.03 -4.61 -16.52
CA LYS A 160 7.11 -5.77 -16.53
C LYS A 160 7.05 -6.53 -15.22
N ASP A 161 8.13 -6.55 -14.45
CA ASP A 161 8.22 -7.23 -13.15
C ASP A 161 7.93 -6.31 -11.96
N VAL A 162 7.30 -5.15 -12.19
CA VAL A 162 6.71 -4.30 -11.16
C VAL A 162 5.19 -4.45 -11.22
N ASP A 163 4.56 -4.88 -10.14
CA ASP A 163 3.12 -5.10 -10.05
C ASP A 163 2.36 -3.93 -9.41
N ALA A 164 3.05 -3.10 -8.61
CA ALA A 164 2.49 -1.95 -7.90
C ALA A 164 3.51 -0.83 -7.75
N LEU A 165 3.05 0.39 -7.45
CA LEU A 165 3.91 1.56 -7.22
C LEU A 165 3.62 2.20 -5.86
N LEU A 166 4.66 2.57 -5.12
CA LEU A 166 4.58 3.48 -3.98
C LEU A 166 5.35 4.78 -4.29
N ILE A 167 4.68 5.91 -4.11
CA ILE A 167 5.27 7.25 -4.24
C ILE A 167 5.26 7.92 -2.87
N THR A 168 6.43 8.27 -2.34
CA THR A 168 6.57 8.91 -1.02
C THR A 168 7.08 10.33 -1.14
N PHE A 169 6.28 11.29 -0.66
CA PHE A 169 6.60 12.72 -0.64
C PHE A 169 7.09 13.17 0.75
N VAL A 170 7.68 14.35 0.80
CA VAL A 170 7.87 15.17 1.99
C VAL A 170 7.20 16.48 1.63
N LEU A 171 6.19 16.84 2.42
CA LEU A 171 5.33 17.97 2.09
C LEU A 171 6.00 19.27 2.54
N MET A 172 6.44 20.03 1.55
CA MET A 172 7.00 21.37 1.68
C MET A 172 6.39 22.27 0.60
N PRO A 173 6.30 23.61 0.79
CA PRO A 173 5.69 24.50 -0.20
C PRO A 173 6.31 24.36 -1.60
N GLU A 174 7.62 24.15 -1.68
CA GLU A 174 8.39 24.02 -2.93
C GLU A 174 8.18 22.67 -3.63
N SER A 175 7.67 21.68 -2.90
CA SER A 175 7.37 20.33 -3.42
C SER A 175 5.97 20.22 -4.02
N MET A 176 5.12 21.24 -3.86
CA MET A 176 3.74 21.23 -4.34
C MET A 176 3.69 21.37 -5.87
N PHE A 177 2.97 20.47 -6.51
CA PHE A 177 2.60 20.57 -7.92
C PHE A 177 1.24 19.89 -8.16
N ASP A 178 0.67 20.09 -9.33
CA ASP A 178 -0.59 19.46 -9.73
C ASP A 178 -0.40 17.95 -9.94
N ILE A 179 -0.93 17.16 -9.01
CA ILE A 179 -0.80 15.70 -8.98
C ILE A 179 -1.53 15.05 -10.18
N PRO A 180 -2.80 15.38 -10.48
CA PRO A 180 -3.46 14.92 -11.70
C PRO A 180 -2.66 15.20 -12.98
N GLU A 181 -2.17 16.42 -13.15
CA GLU A 181 -1.40 16.82 -14.32
C GLU A 181 -0.11 15.98 -14.46
N ALA A 182 0.53 15.63 -13.35
CA ALA A 182 1.77 14.85 -13.34
C ALA A 182 1.56 13.35 -13.62
N PHE A 183 0.43 12.77 -13.19
CA PHE A 183 0.31 11.31 -13.10
C PHE A 183 -0.91 10.69 -13.80
N ALA A 184 -1.94 11.45 -14.18
CA ALA A 184 -3.17 10.89 -14.76
C ALA A 184 -2.89 10.02 -16.00
N GLU A 185 -2.09 10.53 -16.94
CA GLU A 185 -1.73 9.78 -18.14
C GLU A 185 -0.93 8.52 -17.80
N ILE A 186 0.03 8.62 -16.88
CA ILE A 186 0.88 7.50 -16.46
C ILE A 186 0.02 6.38 -15.88
N PHE A 187 -0.88 6.71 -14.95
CA PHE A 187 -1.72 5.71 -14.27
C PHE A 187 -2.75 5.10 -15.23
N SER A 188 -3.31 5.90 -16.15
CA SER A 188 -4.27 5.41 -17.15
C SER A 188 -3.69 4.36 -18.11
N ARG A 189 -2.37 4.39 -18.35
CA ARG A 189 -1.65 3.41 -19.19
C ARG A 189 -1.37 2.09 -18.47
N HIS A 190 -1.57 2.04 -17.15
CA HIS A 190 -1.29 0.88 -16.31
C HIS A 190 -2.43 0.64 -15.31
N PRO A 191 -3.70 0.52 -15.77
CA PRO A 191 -4.88 0.45 -14.91
C PRO A 191 -4.91 -0.79 -14.00
N ASP A 192 -4.08 -1.77 -14.30
CA ASP A 192 -3.93 -3.05 -13.61
C ASP A 192 -2.84 -3.06 -12.53
N LYS A 193 -2.08 -1.97 -12.37
CA LYS A 193 -1.06 -1.83 -11.32
C LYS A 193 -1.57 -0.88 -10.23
N PRO A 194 -1.86 -1.36 -9.01
CA PRO A 194 -2.28 -0.48 -7.93
C PRO A 194 -1.17 0.52 -7.57
N VAL A 195 -1.56 1.78 -7.35
CA VAL A 195 -0.66 2.87 -6.96
C VAL A 195 -1.02 3.32 -5.55
N PHE A 196 0.00 3.51 -4.73
CA PHE A 196 -0.10 4.02 -3.38
C PHE A 196 0.70 5.31 -3.28
N ALA A 197 0.18 6.27 -2.53
CA ALA A 197 0.92 7.48 -2.18
C ALA A 197 1.13 7.54 -0.68
N SER A 198 2.26 8.07 -0.24
CA SER A 198 2.46 8.43 1.16
C SER A 198 3.22 9.74 1.27
N TYR A 199 3.28 10.30 2.47
CA TYR A 199 3.96 11.55 2.71
C TYR A 199 4.55 11.62 4.11
N TYR A 200 5.50 12.52 4.31
CA TYR A 200 5.95 12.96 5.64
C TYR A 200 5.77 14.47 5.78
N GLY A 201 5.48 14.92 7.00
CA GLY A 201 5.37 16.34 7.33
C GLY A 201 4.18 17.02 6.65
N GLY A 202 4.29 18.34 6.49
CA GLY A 202 3.26 19.19 5.91
C GLY A 202 2.32 19.83 6.94
N THR A 203 1.91 21.04 6.62
CA THR A 203 0.76 21.74 7.20
C THR A 203 -0.55 21.11 6.73
N ALA A 204 -1.66 21.48 7.37
CA ALA A 204 -2.99 21.04 6.95
C ALA A 204 -3.29 21.34 5.47
N ARG A 205 -2.75 22.44 4.92
CA ARG A 205 -2.92 22.81 3.52
C ARG A 205 -2.20 21.85 2.57
N GLU A 206 -0.95 21.52 2.85
CA GLU A 206 -0.19 20.62 1.98
C GLU A 206 -0.73 19.19 2.06
N ILE A 207 -1.17 18.76 3.25
CA ILE A 207 -1.84 17.47 3.44
C ILE A 207 -3.16 17.44 2.65
N ALA A 208 -3.99 18.49 2.72
CA ALA A 208 -5.22 18.55 1.92
C ALA A 208 -4.92 18.47 0.42
N HIS A 209 -3.92 19.22 -0.07
CA HIS A 209 -3.52 19.22 -1.47
C HIS A 209 -3.09 17.83 -1.97
N ILE A 210 -2.24 17.12 -1.23
CA ILE A 210 -1.75 15.79 -1.65
C ILE A 210 -2.90 14.77 -1.66
N HIS A 211 -3.79 14.83 -0.66
CA HIS A 211 -4.96 13.95 -0.57
C HIS A 211 -5.96 14.22 -1.68
N GLU A 212 -6.31 15.47 -1.95
CA GLU A 212 -7.23 15.86 -3.03
C GLU A 212 -6.68 15.48 -4.41
N GLY A 213 -5.40 15.77 -4.65
CA GLY A 213 -4.72 15.45 -5.90
C GLY A 213 -4.70 13.95 -6.21
N PHE A 214 -4.35 13.11 -5.22
CA PHE A 214 -4.37 11.66 -5.41
C PHE A 214 -5.80 11.07 -5.39
N ALA A 215 -6.73 11.63 -4.62
CA ALA A 215 -8.12 11.21 -4.63
C ALA A 215 -8.77 11.39 -6.01
N ALA A 216 -8.44 12.47 -6.73
CA ALA A 216 -8.88 12.69 -8.11
C ALA A 216 -8.38 11.60 -9.10
N LEU A 217 -7.33 10.86 -8.73
CA LEU A 217 -6.76 9.75 -9.49
C LEU A 217 -7.17 8.37 -8.95
N GLY A 218 -8.04 8.32 -7.93
CA GLY A 218 -8.39 7.06 -7.26
C GLY A 218 -7.23 6.44 -6.49
N VAL A 219 -6.24 7.23 -6.07
CA VAL A 219 -5.07 6.75 -5.32
C VAL A 219 -5.26 7.06 -3.83
N PRO A 220 -5.19 6.06 -2.94
CA PRO A 220 -5.17 6.30 -1.50
C PRO A 220 -3.82 6.90 -1.07
N CYS A 221 -3.88 7.92 -0.21
CA CYS A 221 -2.72 8.61 0.33
C CYS A 221 -2.58 8.33 1.83
N TYR A 222 -1.43 7.82 2.26
CA TYR A 222 -1.16 7.36 3.61
C TYR A 222 -0.19 8.29 4.36
N PRO A 223 -0.34 8.46 5.68
CA PRO A 223 0.60 9.26 6.47
C PRO A 223 2.03 8.71 6.53
N THR A 224 2.27 7.45 6.14
CA THR A 224 3.61 6.86 6.11
C THR A 224 3.70 5.75 5.03
N PRO A 225 4.89 5.44 4.50
CA PRO A 225 5.08 4.35 3.55
C PRO A 225 4.79 2.95 4.15
N GLU A 226 5.03 2.74 5.43
CA GLU A 226 4.79 1.47 6.14
C GLU A 226 3.29 1.14 6.15
N ARG A 227 2.43 2.15 6.34
CA ARG A 227 0.96 1.98 6.26
C ARG A 227 0.50 1.60 4.86
N ALA A 228 1.08 2.21 3.84
CA ALA A 228 0.82 1.86 2.44
C ALA A 228 1.29 0.42 2.12
N MET A 229 2.50 0.06 2.56
CA MET A 229 3.06 -1.28 2.41
C MET A 229 2.22 -2.34 3.14
N PHE A 230 1.76 -2.04 4.35
CA PHE A 230 0.85 -2.91 5.11
C PHE A 230 -0.43 -3.18 4.30
N ALA A 231 -1.08 -2.13 3.80
CA ALA A 231 -2.32 -2.26 3.02
C ALA A 231 -2.08 -3.07 1.74
N PHE A 232 -0.97 -2.84 1.03
CA PHE A 232 -0.58 -3.62 -0.14
C PHE A 232 -0.34 -5.10 0.22
N GLY A 233 0.36 -5.39 1.32
CA GLY A 233 0.56 -6.75 1.82
C GLY A 233 -0.76 -7.48 2.08
N ARG A 234 -1.75 -6.79 2.67
CA ARG A 234 -3.10 -7.34 2.85
C ARG A 234 -3.83 -7.59 1.53
N MET A 235 -3.67 -6.72 0.54
CA MET A 235 -4.19 -6.96 -0.82
C MET A 235 -3.55 -8.18 -1.47
N VAL A 236 -2.24 -8.36 -1.33
CA VAL A 236 -1.49 -9.52 -1.83
C VAL A 236 -1.98 -10.81 -1.15
N ASP A 237 -2.16 -10.82 0.17
CA ASP A 237 -2.66 -11.99 0.90
C ASP A 237 -4.07 -12.41 0.41
N TYR A 238 -4.95 -11.43 0.21
CA TYR A 238 -6.27 -11.67 -0.35
C TYR A 238 -6.20 -12.15 -1.82
N ALA A 239 -5.30 -11.58 -2.62
CA ALA A 239 -5.08 -12.00 -4.01
C ALA A 239 -4.55 -13.44 -4.12
N ARG A 240 -3.67 -13.86 -3.20
CA ARG A 240 -3.23 -15.26 -3.04
C ARG A 240 -4.40 -16.17 -2.67
N PHE A 241 -5.26 -15.74 -1.73
CA PHE A 241 -6.48 -16.49 -1.38
C PHE A 241 -7.42 -16.66 -2.58
N ARG A 242 -7.59 -15.62 -3.42
CA ARG A 242 -8.38 -15.65 -4.65
C ARG A 242 -7.73 -16.47 -5.78
N GLY A 243 -6.51 -16.94 -5.61
CA GLY A 243 -5.74 -17.65 -6.64
C GLY A 243 -5.26 -16.76 -7.78
N ALA A 244 -5.30 -15.43 -7.61
CA ALA A 244 -4.84 -14.46 -8.61
C ALA A 244 -3.30 -14.36 -8.64
N ILE A 245 -2.66 -14.61 -7.49
CA ILE A 245 -1.19 -14.67 -7.35
C ILE A 245 -0.83 -16.09 -6.90
N ARG A 246 0.12 -16.73 -7.59
CA ARG A 246 0.67 -18.03 -7.16
C ARG A 246 1.53 -17.83 -5.90
N ARG A 247 1.48 -18.80 -4.99
CA ARG A 247 2.35 -18.81 -3.80
C ARG A 247 3.81 -18.91 -4.18
#